data_AF-A0A131MDD8-F1
#
_entry.id   AF-A0A131MDD8-F1
#
_cell.length_a   1.000
_cell.length_b   1.000
_cell.length_c   1.000
_cell.angle_alpha   90.00
_cell.angle_beta   90.00
_cell.angle_gamma   90.00
#
_symmetry.space_group_name_H-M   'P 1'
#
loop_
_entity.id
_entity.type
_entity.pdbx_description
1 polymer ?
#
loop_
_entity_poly.entity_id
_entity_poly.type
_entity_poly.pdbx_seq_one_letter_code
_entity_poly.pdbx_strand_id
1 'polypeptide(L)'
;MVCARPAHGYHCDVTTCKGCKSFFRRMYLLRSEIKCSGRNDCFDLKKRIEPLLRCRSCRYRKCLLVGMNPEALVFNMLTKEDSIIKVINSLDYLDQKVEKFRLCAYNPDWATMGGLADLIKNNGKLNQVDKYGPFPGWPLDPDHEFAHQNFYRDLKAFSTDRKEWRLFNLLASIEYSKTFLFFQNLDLPDQLRVLKHTAAGCSSLSCSFFTLRQKYEDIRQPDGTQRPSKLAPGYALFSALIGPMRRVGTQYFEYLLLKALYLCNPAIPGLTVQAQHVLERERRLYSNILMEFCLRNYSNGATKFVDVIQLIGVLEWQQKNLKDLHVLLLTPVLSQLPGDFCVSFVHELVFD
;
A
#
# COMPACT_ATOMS: atom_id res chain seq x y z
N MET A 1 -1.13 22.32 -32.03
CA MET A 1 -0.12 21.44 -31.39
C MET A 1 0.39 20.31 -32.30
N VAL A 2 -0.42 19.42 -32.88
CA VAL A 2 0.08 18.45 -33.90
C VAL A 2 -0.33 18.81 -35.33
N CYS A 3 -1.63 18.96 -35.59
CA CYS A 3 -2.19 19.14 -36.94
C CYS A 3 -2.85 20.51 -37.17
N ALA A 4 -2.55 21.49 -36.31
CA ALA A 4 -3.13 22.84 -36.28
C ALA A 4 -4.67 22.94 -36.07
N ARG A 5 -5.42 21.83 -36.02
CA ARG A 5 -6.85 21.84 -35.68
C ARG A 5 -7.09 22.14 -34.18
N PRO A 6 -8.26 22.71 -33.81
CA PRO A 6 -8.64 22.94 -32.42
C PRO A 6 -8.57 21.67 -31.57
N ALA A 7 -7.99 21.78 -30.38
CA ALA A 7 -7.96 20.69 -29.41
C ALA A 7 -9.37 20.49 -28.82
N HIS A 8 -9.74 19.24 -28.55
CA HIS A 8 -11.06 18.89 -28.01
C HIS A 8 -10.96 18.08 -26.70
N GLY A 9 -9.75 18.01 -26.13
CA GLY A 9 -9.49 17.29 -24.89
C GLY A 9 -8.02 16.92 -24.72
N TYR A 10 -7.74 16.29 -23.58
CA TYR A 10 -6.43 15.76 -23.22
C TYR A 10 -6.35 14.28 -23.59
N HIS A 11 -5.39 13.90 -24.44
CA HIS A 11 -5.28 12.54 -24.97
C HIS A 11 -3.83 12.11 -25.03
N CYS A 12 -3.50 10.96 -24.42
CA CYS A 12 -2.13 10.44 -24.35
C CYS A 12 -1.16 11.51 -23.84
N ASP A 13 -1.53 12.16 -22.74
CA ASP A 13 -0.73 13.17 -22.03
C ASP A 13 -0.52 14.51 -22.77
N VAL A 14 -1.29 14.80 -23.82
CA VAL A 14 -1.22 16.08 -24.53
C VAL A 14 -2.61 16.57 -24.94
N THR A 15 -2.84 17.89 -24.88
CA THR A 15 -4.04 18.51 -25.48
C THR A 15 -4.04 18.37 -27.00
N THR A 16 -4.94 17.55 -27.53
CA THR A 16 -5.01 17.26 -28.97
C THR A 16 -6.45 17.20 -29.48
N CYS A 17 -6.63 17.17 -30.81
CA CYS A 17 -7.94 16.93 -31.40
C CYS A 17 -8.24 15.42 -31.44
N LYS A 18 -9.52 15.05 -31.51
CA LYS A 18 -9.97 13.64 -31.64
C LYS A 18 -9.28 12.90 -32.81
N GLY A 19 -9.03 13.62 -33.91
CA GLY A 19 -8.33 13.06 -35.07
C GLY A 19 -6.88 12.67 -34.81
N CYS A 20 -6.15 13.41 -33.97
CA CYS A 20 -4.79 13.06 -33.58
C CYS A 20 -4.75 11.93 -32.56
N LYS A 21 -5.71 11.85 -31.63
CA LYS A 21 -5.90 10.68 -30.75
C LYS A 21 -6.03 9.38 -31.56
N SER A 22 -7.01 9.33 -32.47
CA SER A 22 -7.28 8.12 -33.26
C SER A 22 -6.16 7.79 -34.24
N PHE A 23 -5.45 8.80 -34.76
CA PHE A 23 -4.28 8.60 -35.59
C PHE A 23 -3.11 8.00 -34.79
N PHE A 24 -2.79 8.57 -33.63
CA PHE A 24 -1.69 8.12 -32.77
C PHE A 24 -1.87 6.66 -32.34
N ARG A 25 -3.09 6.28 -31.92
CA ARG A 25 -3.43 4.88 -31.60
C ARG A 25 -3.19 3.93 -32.77
N ARG A 26 -3.66 4.29 -33.98
CA ARG A 26 -3.49 3.46 -35.18
C ARG A 26 -2.03 3.28 -35.57
N MET A 27 -1.23 4.34 -35.46
CA MET A 27 0.20 4.28 -35.78
C MET A 27 0.97 3.42 -34.79
N TYR A 28 0.67 3.53 -33.50
CA TYR A 28 1.27 2.68 -32.48
C TYR A 28 0.93 1.20 -32.70
N LEU A 29 -0.35 0.90 -32.99
CA LEU A 29 -0.83 -0.47 -33.24
C LEU A 29 -0.29 -1.10 -34.52
N LEU A 30 -0.01 -0.29 -35.55
CA LEU A 30 0.44 -0.79 -36.84
C LEU A 30 1.81 -1.50 -36.77
N ARG A 31 2.64 -1.20 -35.75
CA ARG A 31 3.98 -1.78 -35.48
C ARG A 31 4.96 -1.77 -36.67
N SER A 32 4.63 -1.09 -37.75
CA SER A 32 5.40 -1.05 -39.00
C SER A 32 6.04 0.33 -39.19
N GLU A 33 7.31 0.34 -39.60
CA GLU A 33 8.03 1.56 -39.91
C GLU A 33 7.56 2.17 -41.24
N ILE A 34 6.65 3.14 -41.16
CA ILE A 34 6.26 3.93 -42.33
C ILE A 34 7.29 5.04 -42.54
N LYS A 35 7.96 5.01 -43.70
CA LYS A 35 8.88 6.07 -44.15
C LYS A 35 8.13 7.22 -44.84
N CYS A 36 8.66 8.44 -44.74
CA CYS A 36 8.17 9.59 -45.50
C CYS A 36 8.60 9.47 -46.96
N SER A 37 7.70 9.75 -47.91
CA SER A 37 8.03 9.82 -49.34
C SER A 37 8.69 11.15 -49.77
N GLY A 38 8.96 12.05 -48.81
CA GLY A 38 9.54 13.37 -49.05
C GLY A 38 10.71 13.66 -48.11
N ARG A 39 10.96 14.94 -47.82
CA ARG A 39 12.16 15.41 -47.07
C ARG A 39 12.04 15.34 -45.55
N ASN A 40 11.09 14.56 -45.02
CA ASN A 40 10.79 14.52 -43.59
C ASN A 40 10.46 15.89 -42.96
N ASP A 41 9.89 16.82 -43.72
CA ASP A 41 9.57 18.20 -43.26
C ASP A 41 8.07 18.51 -43.35
N CYS A 42 7.23 17.48 -43.55
CA CYS A 42 5.79 17.62 -43.79
C CYS A 42 5.02 18.30 -42.64
N PHE A 43 5.60 18.41 -41.44
CA PHE A 43 5.00 19.02 -40.24
C PHE A 43 5.88 20.15 -39.64
N ASP A 44 6.89 20.61 -40.39
CA ASP A 44 7.74 21.73 -39.98
C ASP A 44 7.13 23.06 -40.43
N LEU A 45 6.45 23.73 -39.50
CA LEU A 45 5.77 25.00 -39.76
C LEU A 45 6.74 26.19 -39.89
N LYS A 46 8.04 26.00 -39.65
CA LYS A 46 9.04 27.03 -40.01
C LYS A 46 9.34 27.03 -41.51
N LYS A 47 9.06 25.90 -42.20
CA LYS A 47 9.32 25.72 -43.64
C LYS A 47 8.05 25.66 -44.49
N ARG A 48 6.88 25.56 -43.86
CA ARG A 48 5.59 25.35 -44.52
C ARG A 48 4.50 26.18 -43.86
N ILE A 49 3.57 26.68 -44.67
CA ILE A 49 2.39 27.40 -44.19
C ILE A 49 1.45 26.45 -43.43
N GLU A 50 1.23 25.24 -43.94
CA GLU A 50 0.38 24.22 -43.33
C GLU A 50 1.02 22.81 -43.35
N PRO A 51 0.66 21.93 -42.39
CA PRO A 51 1.19 20.57 -42.34
C PRO A 51 0.54 19.66 -43.41
N LEU A 52 1.34 18.82 -44.07
CA LEU A 52 0.87 17.82 -45.03
C LEU A 52 0.32 16.59 -44.31
N LEU A 53 -0.97 16.64 -43.94
CA LEU A 53 -1.64 15.65 -43.09
C LEU A 53 -1.64 14.20 -43.61
N ARG A 54 -1.41 14.01 -44.92
CA ARG A 54 -1.33 12.68 -45.56
C ARG A 54 -0.06 11.91 -45.18
N CYS A 55 1.01 12.60 -44.77
CA CYS A 55 2.26 11.94 -44.40
C CYS A 55 2.16 11.31 -43.01
N ARG A 56 1.90 9.99 -42.96
CA ARG A 56 1.79 9.22 -41.71
C ARG A 56 3.09 9.26 -40.88
N SER A 57 4.24 9.10 -41.53
CA SER A 57 5.56 9.10 -40.89
C SER A 57 5.82 10.40 -40.11
N CYS A 58 5.75 11.54 -40.81
CA CYS A 58 6.01 12.85 -40.19
C CYS A 58 4.94 13.23 -39.17
N ARG A 59 3.67 12.84 -39.38
CA ARG A 59 2.59 13.10 -38.43
C ARG A 59 2.81 12.35 -37.12
N TYR A 60 3.20 11.07 -37.18
CA TYR A 60 3.46 10.27 -35.98
C TYR A 60 4.68 10.77 -35.21
N ARG A 61 5.76 11.10 -35.92
CA ARG A 61 6.92 11.75 -35.31
C ARG A 61 6.53 13.06 -34.63
N LYS A 62 5.66 13.87 -35.25
CA LYS A 62 5.15 15.10 -34.62
C LYS A 62 4.33 14.82 -33.37
N CYS A 63 3.52 13.76 -33.32
CA CYS A 63 2.81 13.34 -32.10
C CYS A 63 3.78 13.06 -30.95
N LEU A 64 4.84 12.29 -31.19
CA LEU A 64 5.86 11.99 -30.17
C LEU A 64 6.60 13.26 -29.73
N LEU A 65 6.97 14.12 -30.68
CA LEU A 65 7.68 15.37 -30.40
C LEU A 65 6.89 16.36 -29.54
N VAL A 66 5.55 16.31 -29.58
CA VAL A 66 4.72 17.15 -28.70
C VAL A 66 4.41 16.47 -27.36
N GLY A 67 4.96 15.29 -27.10
CA GLY A 67 4.83 14.57 -25.84
C GLY A 67 3.70 13.53 -25.78
N MET A 68 3.12 13.10 -26.92
CA MET A 68 2.08 12.06 -26.85
C MET A 68 2.69 10.74 -26.35
N ASN A 69 2.19 10.23 -25.23
CA ASN A 69 2.74 9.06 -24.55
C ASN A 69 2.16 7.73 -25.09
N PRO A 70 2.98 6.82 -25.65
CA PRO A 70 2.52 5.51 -26.11
C PRO A 70 2.08 4.57 -24.97
N GLU A 71 2.61 4.72 -23.77
CA GLU A 71 2.26 3.87 -22.61
C GLU A 71 0.80 4.08 -22.18
N ALA A 72 0.30 5.31 -22.33
CA ALA A 72 -1.11 5.64 -22.13
C ALA A 72 -2.04 4.86 -23.10
N LEU A 73 -1.53 4.38 -24.24
CA LEU A 73 -2.31 3.52 -25.14
C LEU A 73 -2.31 2.06 -24.68
N VAL A 74 -1.21 1.56 -24.12
CA VAL A 74 -1.11 0.19 -23.59
C VAL A 74 -2.08 -0.01 -22.44
N PHE A 75 -2.20 0.97 -21.55
CA PHE A 75 -3.18 0.96 -20.46
C PHE A 75 -4.63 0.85 -20.98
N ASN A 76 -4.94 1.50 -22.10
CA ASN A 76 -6.26 1.45 -22.75
C ASN A 76 -6.51 0.19 -23.60
N MET A 77 -5.51 -0.68 -23.74
CA MET A 77 -5.59 -1.95 -24.48
C MET A 77 -5.68 -3.18 -23.59
N LEU A 78 -5.52 -3.03 -22.28
CA LEU A 78 -5.75 -4.11 -21.32
C LEU A 78 -7.24 -4.35 -21.21
N THR A 79 -7.65 -5.63 -21.20
CA THR A 79 -9.01 -5.95 -20.79
C THR A 79 -9.19 -5.56 -19.31
N LYS A 80 -10.45 -5.40 -18.88
CA LYS A 80 -10.76 -5.22 -17.45
C LYS A 80 -10.14 -6.36 -16.62
N GLU A 81 -10.14 -7.57 -17.16
CA GLU A 81 -9.59 -8.78 -16.52
C GLU A 81 -8.07 -8.74 -16.39
N ASP A 82 -7.35 -8.34 -17.44
CA ASP A 82 -5.88 -8.18 -17.39
C ASP A 82 -5.47 -7.12 -16.35
N SER A 83 -6.28 -6.07 -16.22
CA SER A 83 -6.04 -5.00 -15.24
C SER A 83 -6.26 -5.51 -13.80
N ILE A 84 -7.30 -6.31 -13.58
CA ILE A 84 -7.58 -6.93 -12.28
C ILE A 84 -6.44 -7.87 -11.86
N ILE A 85 -6.02 -8.76 -12.77
CA ILE A 85 -4.93 -9.73 -12.49
C ILE A 85 -3.64 -9.00 -12.15
N LYS A 86 -3.29 -7.92 -12.88
CA LYS A 86 -2.11 -7.11 -12.59
C LYS A 86 -2.15 -6.49 -11.20
N VAL A 87 -3.29 -5.97 -10.76
CA VAL A 87 -3.43 -5.41 -9.41
C VAL A 87 -3.26 -6.50 -8.36
N ILE A 88 -3.92 -7.65 -8.52
CA ILE A 88 -3.80 -8.79 -7.59
C ILE A 88 -2.35 -9.26 -7.48
N ASN A 89 -1.66 -9.46 -8.61
CA ASN A 89 -0.26 -9.88 -8.63
C ASN A 89 0.67 -8.84 -7.98
N SER A 90 0.36 -7.55 -8.14
CA SER A 90 1.14 -6.47 -7.51
C SER A 90 0.96 -6.47 -5.99
N LEU A 91 -0.28 -6.66 -5.51
CA LEU A 91 -0.58 -6.77 -4.07
C LEU A 91 0.04 -8.02 -3.46
N ASP A 92 0.01 -9.15 -4.16
CA ASP A 92 0.61 -10.41 -3.72
C ASP A 92 2.14 -10.28 -3.62
N TYR A 93 2.80 -9.75 -4.67
CA TYR A 93 4.23 -9.48 -4.65
C TYR A 93 4.63 -8.60 -3.46
N LEU A 94 3.85 -7.54 -3.21
CA LEU A 94 4.10 -6.62 -2.11
C LEU A 94 3.93 -7.30 -0.74
N ASP A 95 2.86 -8.05 -0.53
CA ASP A 95 2.62 -8.74 0.76
C ASP A 95 3.69 -9.81 1.03
N GLN A 96 4.13 -10.54 0.00
CA GLN A 96 5.28 -11.45 0.11
C GLN A 96 6.58 -10.73 0.51
N LYS A 97 6.84 -9.53 -0.03
CA LYS A 97 8.01 -8.72 0.36
C LYS A 97 7.90 -8.23 1.80
N VAL A 98 6.71 -7.83 2.24
CA VAL A 98 6.45 -7.46 3.65
C VAL A 98 6.63 -8.66 4.57
N GLU A 99 6.17 -9.85 4.19
CA GLU A 99 6.34 -11.05 5.01
C GLU A 99 7.82 -11.45 5.11
N LYS A 100 8.58 -11.38 4.02
CA LYS A 100 10.04 -11.55 4.07
C LYS A 100 10.70 -10.53 4.99
N PHE A 101 10.24 -9.28 5.01
CA PHE A 101 10.74 -8.26 5.94
C PHE A 101 10.43 -8.59 7.40
N ARG A 102 9.26 -9.16 7.69
CA ARG A 102 8.89 -9.64 9.03
C ARG A 102 9.77 -10.81 9.48
N LEU A 103 10.13 -11.71 8.57
CA LEU A 103 10.95 -12.89 8.85
C LEU A 103 12.46 -12.63 8.90
N CYS A 104 12.94 -11.51 8.35
CA CYS A 104 14.38 -11.26 8.27
C CYS A 104 14.99 -10.76 9.60
N ALA A 105 16.31 -10.89 9.70
CA ALA A 105 17.11 -10.49 10.85
C ALA A 105 17.21 -8.96 11.05
N TYR A 106 16.55 -8.16 10.22
CA TYR A 106 16.50 -6.72 10.43
C TYR A 106 15.83 -6.41 11.77
N ASN A 107 16.56 -5.73 12.65
CA ASN A 107 16.06 -5.23 13.92
C ASN A 107 16.58 -3.81 14.10
N PRO A 108 15.73 -2.79 14.07
CA PRO A 108 16.19 -1.42 14.29
C PRO A 108 16.45 -1.17 15.77
N ASP A 109 17.34 -0.23 16.05
CA ASP A 109 17.37 0.42 17.34
C ASP A 109 16.18 1.39 17.44
N TRP A 110 15.24 1.07 18.32
CA TRP A 110 14.00 1.82 18.49
C TRP A 110 14.22 3.18 19.15
N ALA A 111 15.30 3.36 19.91
CA ALA A 111 15.62 4.63 20.57
C ALA A 111 16.13 5.69 19.59
N THR A 112 16.72 5.27 18.47
CA THR A 112 17.26 6.17 17.43
C THR A 112 16.34 6.31 16.22
N MET A 113 15.18 5.66 16.24
CA MET A 113 14.21 5.75 15.15
C MET A 113 13.48 7.11 15.17
N GLY A 114 13.60 7.84 14.06
CA GLY A 114 12.91 9.11 13.84
C GLY A 114 11.39 8.98 13.68
N GLY A 115 10.74 10.13 13.49
CA GLY A 115 9.27 10.25 13.46
C GLY A 115 8.65 9.66 12.19
N LEU A 116 7.32 9.73 12.07
CA LEU A 116 6.67 9.25 10.83
C LEU A 116 7.18 10.01 9.60
N ALA A 117 7.44 11.32 9.75
CA ALA A 117 7.96 12.13 8.66
C ALA A 117 9.35 11.67 8.18
N ASP A 118 10.22 11.25 9.11
CA ASP A 118 11.55 10.72 8.78
C ASP A 118 11.42 9.34 8.13
N LEU A 119 10.54 8.49 8.66
CA LEU A 119 10.26 7.18 8.07
C LEU A 119 9.71 7.30 6.65
N ILE A 120 8.83 8.27 6.37
CA ILE A 120 8.31 8.53 5.02
C ILE A 120 9.45 8.92 4.06
N LYS A 121 10.33 9.85 4.48
CA LYS A 121 11.43 10.36 3.65
C LYS A 121 12.55 9.34 3.43
N ASN A 122 12.72 8.41 4.36
CA ASN A 122 13.76 7.39 4.28
C ASN A 122 13.50 6.37 3.16
N ASN A 123 14.58 5.99 2.47
CA ASN A 123 14.53 4.94 1.45
C ASN A 123 13.93 3.64 2.03
N GLY A 124 12.97 3.07 1.30
CA GLY A 124 12.20 1.92 1.75
C GLY A 124 13.07 0.71 2.13
N LYS A 125 12.75 0.09 3.27
CA LYS A 125 13.48 -1.05 3.83
C LYS A 125 13.13 -2.37 3.16
N LEU A 126 11.96 -2.48 2.51
CA LEU A 126 11.52 -3.69 1.81
C LEU A 126 12.46 -4.13 0.68
N ASN A 127 13.21 -3.20 0.09
CA ASN A 127 14.19 -3.51 -0.96
C ASN A 127 15.54 -4.02 -0.40
N GLN A 128 15.75 -3.94 0.91
CA GLN A 128 17.00 -4.31 1.57
C GLN A 128 16.87 -5.63 2.35
N VAL A 129 15.67 -6.23 2.36
CA VAL A 129 15.35 -7.46 3.11
C VAL A 129 16.33 -8.59 2.82
N ASP A 130 16.70 -8.74 1.54
CA ASP A 130 17.58 -9.80 1.06
C ASP A 130 19.01 -9.69 1.65
N LYS A 131 19.39 -8.56 2.26
CA LYS A 131 20.69 -8.36 2.92
C LYS A 131 20.77 -8.94 4.35
N TYR A 132 19.63 -9.10 5.02
CA TYR A 132 19.61 -9.41 6.45
C TYR A 132 19.54 -10.91 6.75
N GLY A 133 19.09 -11.74 5.80
CA GLY A 133 18.89 -13.17 6.03
C GLY A 133 17.81 -13.47 7.09
N PRO A 134 17.53 -14.74 7.41
CA PRO A 134 16.61 -15.10 8.48
C PRO A 134 17.24 -14.88 9.86
N PHE A 135 16.41 -14.70 10.89
CA PHE A 135 16.89 -14.76 12.28
C PHE A 135 17.38 -16.18 12.63
N PRO A 136 18.59 -16.33 13.23
CA PRO A 136 19.05 -17.63 13.69
C PRO A 136 18.12 -18.21 14.77
N GLY A 137 17.79 -19.50 14.65
CA GLY A 137 17.02 -20.22 15.68
C GLY A 137 15.50 -20.05 15.63
N TRP A 138 14.95 -19.36 14.63
CA TRP A 138 13.50 -19.34 14.41
C TRP A 138 13.03 -20.59 13.65
N PRO A 139 11.81 -21.11 13.92
CA PRO A 139 10.84 -20.62 14.91
C PRO A 139 11.20 -21.05 16.35
N LEU A 140 10.79 -20.22 17.30
CA LEU A 140 10.92 -20.38 18.75
C LEU A 140 9.69 -21.09 19.34
N ASP A 141 9.84 -21.58 20.57
CA ASP A 141 8.73 -22.10 21.36
C ASP A 141 7.68 -21.00 21.64
N PRO A 142 6.38 -21.34 21.59
CA PRO A 142 5.29 -20.49 22.01
C PRO A 142 5.51 -19.59 23.23
N ASP A 143 6.00 -20.21 24.30
CA ASP A 143 6.15 -19.65 25.62
C ASP A 143 7.62 -19.28 25.89
N HIS A 144 8.44 -19.19 24.82
CA HIS A 144 9.84 -18.82 24.91
C HIS A 144 10.02 -17.52 25.70
N GLU A 145 10.70 -17.64 26.83
CA GLU A 145 11.07 -16.52 27.68
C GLU A 145 12.45 -16.00 27.29
N PHE A 146 12.49 -14.78 26.74
CA PHE A 146 13.75 -14.08 26.52
C PHE A 146 14.35 -13.66 27.87
N ALA A 147 15.66 -13.78 28.03
CA ALA A 147 16.36 -13.29 29.23
C ALA A 147 16.10 -11.78 29.40
N HIS A 148 15.79 -11.34 30.63
CA HIS A 148 15.53 -9.93 31.00
C HIS A 148 14.18 -9.33 30.57
N GLN A 149 13.06 -10.03 30.78
CA GLN A 149 11.71 -9.45 30.62
C GLN A 149 11.43 -8.35 31.66
N ASN A 150 11.59 -7.09 31.27
CA ASN A 150 11.05 -5.96 32.00
C ASN A 150 10.45 -5.02 30.96
N PHE A 151 9.14 -4.77 30.98
CA PHE A 151 8.45 -3.93 30.00
C PHE A 151 9.08 -2.52 29.86
N TYR A 152 9.59 -1.95 30.97
CA TYR A 152 10.36 -0.70 31.00
C TYR A 152 11.74 -0.79 30.32
N ARG A 153 12.35 -1.98 30.31
CA ARG A 153 13.63 -2.27 29.65
C ARG A 153 13.41 -2.70 28.20
N ASP A 154 12.28 -3.31 27.86
CA ASP A 154 11.91 -3.73 26.50
C ASP A 154 11.80 -2.56 25.50
N LEU A 155 11.41 -1.37 25.99
CA LEU A 155 11.47 -0.14 25.19
C LEU A 155 12.90 0.42 25.08
N LYS A 156 13.78 0.11 26.05
CA LYS A 156 15.17 0.60 26.16
C LYS A 156 16.24 -0.33 25.57
N ALA A 157 15.95 -1.61 25.43
CA ALA A 157 16.95 -2.63 25.12
C ALA A 157 16.68 -3.18 23.71
N PHE A 158 17.42 -2.65 22.74
CA PHE A 158 17.77 -3.39 21.55
C PHE A 158 18.26 -4.79 21.97
N SER A 159 17.60 -5.83 21.46
CA SER A 159 18.02 -7.21 21.64
C SER A 159 18.45 -7.74 20.27
N THR A 160 19.66 -8.31 20.20
CA THR A 160 20.19 -8.91 18.96
C THR A 160 19.47 -10.19 18.58
N ASP A 161 18.68 -10.74 19.49
CA ASP A 161 18.06 -12.07 19.48
C ASP A 161 16.52 -12.04 19.53
N ARG A 162 15.91 -10.86 19.77
CA ARG A 162 14.45 -10.67 19.84
C ARG A 162 14.00 -9.49 18.98
N LYS A 163 12.93 -9.70 18.22
CA LYS A 163 12.22 -8.64 17.51
C LYS A 163 11.08 -8.09 18.40
N GLU A 164 11.02 -6.78 18.60
CA GLU A 164 9.86 -6.17 19.27
C GLU A 164 8.68 -6.10 18.27
N TRP A 165 7.86 -7.15 18.26
CA TRP A 165 6.83 -7.36 17.24
C TRP A 165 5.78 -6.27 17.15
N ARG A 166 5.41 -5.63 18.26
CA ARG A 166 4.44 -4.52 18.22
C ARG A 166 4.96 -3.39 17.35
N LEU A 167 6.21 -2.97 17.59
CA LEU A 167 6.85 -1.90 16.84
C LEU A 167 7.19 -2.33 15.42
N PHE A 168 7.66 -3.56 15.25
CA PHE A 168 8.05 -4.08 13.94
C PHE A 168 6.85 -4.26 13.00
N ASN A 169 5.70 -4.74 13.50
CA ASN A 169 4.51 -4.88 12.66
C ASN A 169 3.95 -3.51 12.23
N LEU A 170 4.09 -2.46 13.06
CA LEU A 170 3.79 -1.07 12.67
C LEU A 170 4.76 -0.59 11.59
N LEU A 171 6.07 -0.77 11.79
CA LEU A 171 7.10 -0.41 10.80
C LEU A 171 6.84 -1.10 9.45
N ALA A 172 6.56 -2.40 9.47
CA ALA A 172 6.21 -3.16 8.27
C ALA A 172 4.96 -2.62 7.55
N SER A 173 3.98 -2.12 8.31
CA SER A 173 2.76 -1.51 7.77
C SER A 173 3.01 -0.11 7.17
N ILE A 174 3.92 0.67 7.77
CA ILE A 174 4.38 1.96 7.21
C ILE A 174 5.14 1.71 5.90
N GLU A 175 6.08 0.77 5.90
CA GLU A 175 6.85 0.39 4.71
C GLU A 175 5.96 -0.15 3.60
N TYR A 176 4.94 -0.95 3.93
CA TYR A 176 3.89 -1.37 2.99
C TYR A 176 3.19 -0.16 2.35
N SER A 177 2.72 0.79 3.17
CA SER A 177 1.99 1.97 2.71
C SER A 177 2.83 2.85 1.76
N LYS A 178 4.12 3.01 2.06
CA LYS A 178 5.08 3.77 1.25
C LYS A 178 5.26 3.25 -0.17
N THR A 179 4.97 1.98 -0.45
CA THR A 179 5.14 1.42 -1.80
C THR A 179 4.04 1.81 -2.78
N PHE A 180 2.90 2.31 -2.28
CA PHE A 180 1.78 2.67 -3.15
C PHE A 180 2.01 4.02 -3.82
N LEU A 181 1.89 4.06 -5.14
CA LEU A 181 2.04 5.29 -5.91
C LEU A 181 1.02 6.37 -5.49
N PHE A 182 -0.21 5.97 -5.17
CA PHE A 182 -1.21 6.92 -4.68
C PHE A 182 -0.78 7.58 -3.37
N PHE A 183 -0.12 6.85 -2.48
CA PHE A 183 0.37 7.36 -1.20
C PHE A 183 1.55 8.31 -1.42
N GLN A 184 2.46 7.96 -2.31
CA GLN A 184 3.59 8.82 -2.69
C GLN A 184 3.14 10.14 -3.33
N ASN A 185 1.97 10.16 -3.97
CA ASN A 185 1.38 11.36 -4.59
C ASN A 185 0.60 12.24 -3.61
N LEU A 186 0.45 11.84 -2.34
CA LEU A 186 -0.10 12.70 -1.30
C LEU A 186 0.99 13.62 -0.74
N ASP A 187 0.59 14.83 -0.35
CA ASP A 187 1.48 15.72 0.38
C ASP A 187 1.80 15.14 1.77
N LEU A 188 2.97 15.48 2.32
CA LEU A 188 3.46 14.95 3.60
C LEU A 188 2.41 15.04 4.74
N PRO A 189 1.66 16.15 4.94
CA PRO A 189 0.64 16.20 5.98
C PRO A 189 -0.48 15.16 5.80
N ASP A 190 -0.86 14.85 4.57
CA ASP A 190 -1.90 13.86 4.27
C ASP A 190 -1.34 12.43 4.37
N GLN A 191 -0.08 12.21 3.98
CA GLN A 191 0.63 10.95 4.23
C GLN A 191 0.68 10.61 5.71
N LEU A 192 1.01 11.60 6.56
CA LEU A 192 1.04 11.44 8.01
C LEU A 192 -0.34 11.06 8.56
N ARG A 193 -1.41 11.75 8.13
CA ARG A 193 -2.79 11.44 8.54
C ARG A 193 -3.20 10.03 8.13
N VAL A 194 -2.90 9.63 6.89
CA VAL A 194 -3.16 8.27 6.41
C VAL A 194 -2.45 7.25 7.29
N LEU A 195 -1.15 7.41 7.57
CA LEU A 195 -0.41 6.46 8.43
C LEU A 195 -0.98 6.40 9.86
N LYS A 196 -1.23 7.55 10.49
CA LYS A 196 -1.83 7.65 11.84
C LYS A 196 -3.17 6.94 11.95
N HIS A 197 -3.95 6.94 10.87
CA HIS A 197 -5.25 6.27 10.82
C HIS A 197 -5.21 4.82 10.37
N THR A 198 -4.15 4.33 9.71
CA THR A 198 -4.22 3.01 9.04
C THR A 198 -3.11 2.03 9.42
N ALA A 199 -1.95 2.50 9.89
CA ALA A 199 -0.80 1.63 10.13
C ALA A 199 -1.10 0.51 11.15
N ALA A 200 -1.76 0.85 12.26
CA ALA A 200 -2.11 -0.11 13.31
C ALA A 200 -3.17 -1.13 12.87
N GLY A 201 -4.16 -0.72 12.08
CA GLY A 201 -5.15 -1.65 11.54
C GLY A 201 -4.58 -2.57 10.47
N CYS A 202 -3.71 -2.06 9.58
CA CYS A 202 -2.96 -2.90 8.63
C CYS A 202 -2.08 -3.94 9.34
N SER A 203 -1.41 -3.53 10.43
CA SER A 203 -0.63 -4.43 11.29
C SER A 203 -1.51 -5.52 11.92
N SER A 204 -2.68 -5.13 12.44
CA SER A 204 -3.65 -6.06 13.08
C SER A 204 -4.23 -7.06 12.07
N LEU A 205 -4.54 -6.60 10.85
CA LEU A 205 -4.94 -7.45 9.72
C LEU A 205 -3.86 -8.49 9.40
N SER A 206 -2.61 -8.06 9.23
CA SER A 206 -1.51 -8.97 8.91
C SER A 206 -1.26 -10.00 10.00
N CYS A 207 -1.31 -9.61 11.28
CA CYS A 207 -1.16 -10.54 12.41
C CYS A 207 -2.32 -11.54 12.48
N SER A 208 -3.55 -11.06 12.33
CA SER A 208 -4.76 -11.90 12.39
C SER A 208 -4.82 -12.89 11.23
N PHE A 209 -4.50 -12.42 10.01
CA PHE A 209 -4.47 -13.28 8.83
C PHE A 209 -3.33 -14.30 8.90
N PHE A 210 -2.14 -13.91 9.35
CA PHE A 210 -1.03 -14.84 9.59
C PHE A 210 -1.45 -15.97 10.55
N THR A 211 -2.07 -15.59 11.68
CA THR A 211 -2.58 -16.53 12.69
C THR A 211 -3.55 -17.55 12.08
N LEU A 212 -4.54 -17.07 11.31
CA LEU A 212 -5.53 -17.93 10.66
C LEU A 212 -4.91 -18.82 9.57
N ARG A 213 -4.00 -18.27 8.76
CA ARG A 213 -3.33 -19.00 7.68
C ARG A 213 -2.49 -20.16 8.22
N GLN A 214 -1.81 -19.95 9.34
CA GLN A 214 -1.01 -20.97 10.01
C GLN A 214 -1.86 -21.89 10.92
N LYS A 215 -3.19 -21.69 10.97
CA LYS A 215 -4.15 -22.46 11.75
C LYS A 215 -3.88 -22.44 13.26
N TYR A 216 -3.31 -21.35 13.77
CA TYR A 216 -3.14 -21.18 15.21
C TYR A 216 -4.47 -20.75 15.86
N GLU A 217 -4.67 -21.18 17.11
CA GLU A 217 -5.83 -20.79 17.92
C GLU A 217 -5.68 -19.40 18.54
N ASP A 218 -4.45 -18.90 18.59
CA ASP A 218 -4.05 -17.67 19.26
C ASP A 218 -3.07 -16.85 18.42
N ILE A 219 -2.94 -15.55 18.75
CA ILE A 219 -2.01 -14.67 18.04
C ILE A 219 -0.60 -15.23 18.13
N ARG A 220 -0.02 -15.48 16.96
CA ARG A 220 1.38 -15.85 16.79
C ARG A 220 2.11 -14.82 15.97
N GLN A 221 3.36 -14.59 16.36
CA GLN A 221 4.29 -13.82 15.57
C GLN A 221 5.08 -14.75 14.63
N PRO A 222 5.69 -14.22 13.55
CA PRO A 222 6.46 -15.03 12.61
C PRO A 222 7.64 -15.79 13.21
N ASP A 223 8.12 -15.42 14.39
CA ASP A 223 9.12 -16.19 15.14
C ASP A 223 8.54 -17.36 15.94
N GLY A 224 7.23 -17.58 15.94
CA GLY A 224 6.56 -18.64 16.71
C GLY A 224 6.04 -18.21 18.09
N THR A 225 6.48 -17.07 18.60
CA THR A 225 6.13 -16.63 19.96
C THR A 225 4.67 -16.18 20.09
N GLN A 226 4.06 -16.40 21.26
CA GLN A 226 2.74 -15.86 21.59
C GLN A 226 2.86 -14.43 22.13
N ARG A 227 2.92 -13.44 21.23
CA ARG A 227 3.02 -12.02 21.62
C ARG A 227 1.90 -11.21 20.96
N PRO A 228 1.00 -10.57 21.74
CA PRO A 228 0.91 -10.58 23.20
C PRO A 228 0.51 -11.96 23.75
N SER A 229 0.90 -12.25 25.00
CA SER A 229 0.48 -13.47 25.71
C SER A 229 -1.04 -13.48 25.89
N LYS A 230 -1.66 -14.67 25.89
CA LYS A 230 -3.08 -14.87 26.22
C LYS A 230 -3.48 -14.27 27.57
N LEU A 231 -2.54 -14.24 28.51
CA LEU A 231 -2.75 -13.71 29.87
C LEU A 231 -2.55 -12.20 29.94
N ALA A 232 -2.07 -11.57 28.86
CA ALA A 232 -1.80 -10.14 28.86
C ALA A 232 -3.10 -9.31 28.91
N PRO A 233 -3.13 -8.22 29.69
CA PRO A 233 -4.23 -7.27 29.67
C PRO A 233 -4.51 -6.78 28.24
N GLY A 234 -5.78 -6.86 27.82
CA GLY A 234 -6.20 -6.45 26.48
C GLY A 234 -5.97 -7.48 25.37
N TYR A 235 -5.55 -8.71 25.66
CA TYR A 235 -5.41 -9.77 24.64
C TYR A 235 -6.66 -9.94 23.76
N ALA A 236 -7.85 -9.90 24.37
CA ALA A 236 -9.13 -9.99 23.66
C ALA A 236 -9.28 -8.89 22.60
N LEU A 237 -8.73 -7.71 22.86
CA LEU A 237 -8.74 -6.61 21.91
C LEU A 237 -7.74 -6.84 20.78
N PHE A 238 -6.52 -7.32 21.05
CA PHE A 238 -5.57 -7.69 20.00
C PHE A 238 -6.09 -8.82 19.09
N SER A 239 -6.88 -9.75 19.64
CA SER A 239 -7.42 -10.92 18.92
C SER A 239 -8.80 -10.72 18.32
N ALA A 240 -9.42 -9.54 18.51
CA ALA A 240 -10.81 -9.26 18.18
C ALA A 240 -11.19 -9.54 16.72
N LEU A 241 -10.23 -9.41 15.80
CA LEU A 241 -10.45 -9.60 14.37
C LEU A 241 -10.43 -11.08 13.92
N ILE A 242 -9.75 -11.95 14.66
CA ILE A 242 -9.56 -13.37 14.30
C ILE A 242 -10.91 -14.09 14.17
N GLY A 243 -11.80 -13.91 15.14
CA GLY A 243 -13.13 -14.54 15.15
C GLY A 243 -14.00 -14.13 13.95
N PRO A 244 -14.21 -12.82 13.71
CA PRO A 244 -14.89 -12.31 12.51
C PRO A 244 -14.30 -12.82 11.20
N MET A 245 -12.97 -12.73 11.01
CA MET A 245 -12.32 -13.23 9.78
C MET A 245 -12.52 -14.73 9.56
N ARG A 246 -12.49 -15.53 10.65
CA ARG A 246 -12.78 -16.97 10.60
C ARG A 246 -14.21 -17.25 10.19
N ARG A 247 -15.19 -16.53 10.75
CA ARG A 247 -16.61 -16.67 10.40
C ARG A 247 -16.89 -16.30 8.94
N VAL A 248 -16.28 -15.21 8.47
CA VAL A 248 -16.36 -14.79 7.06
C VAL A 248 -15.65 -15.78 6.14
N GLY A 249 -14.69 -16.56 6.66
CA GLY A 249 -13.86 -17.46 5.85
C GLY A 249 -12.96 -16.70 4.88
N THR A 250 -12.33 -15.62 5.37
CA THR A 250 -11.52 -14.70 4.56
C THR A 250 -10.38 -15.42 3.85
N GLN A 251 -10.37 -15.39 2.52
CA GLN A 251 -9.31 -15.96 1.69
C GLN A 251 -8.15 -14.97 1.50
N TYR A 252 -7.03 -15.47 0.97
CA TYR A 252 -5.81 -14.67 0.79
C TYR A 252 -6.03 -13.42 -0.07
N PHE A 253 -6.65 -13.54 -1.24
CA PHE A 253 -6.90 -12.38 -2.10
C PHE A 253 -7.90 -11.39 -1.49
N GLU A 254 -8.86 -11.87 -0.72
CA GLU A 254 -9.80 -11.03 0.03
C GLU A 254 -9.06 -10.22 1.10
N TYR A 255 -8.13 -10.86 1.83
CA TYR A 255 -7.26 -10.19 2.79
C TYR A 255 -6.38 -9.11 2.13
N LEU A 256 -5.75 -9.40 0.99
CA LEU A 256 -4.91 -8.43 0.27
C LEU A 256 -5.71 -7.18 -0.13
N LEU A 257 -6.92 -7.39 -0.68
CA LEU A 257 -7.80 -6.30 -1.11
C LEU A 257 -8.37 -5.54 0.09
N LEU A 258 -8.76 -6.24 1.17
CA LEU A 258 -9.25 -5.63 2.40
C LEU A 258 -8.18 -4.72 3.04
N LYS A 259 -6.92 -5.16 3.06
CA LYS A 259 -5.78 -4.38 3.57
C LYS A 259 -5.54 -3.12 2.73
N ALA A 260 -5.60 -3.23 1.40
CA ALA A 260 -5.49 -2.08 0.50
C ALA A 260 -6.69 -1.11 0.63
N LEU A 261 -7.90 -1.64 0.76
CA LEU A 261 -9.12 -0.85 0.97
C LEU A 261 -9.08 -0.06 2.27
N TYR A 262 -8.59 -0.68 3.34
CA TYR A 262 -8.44 -0.02 4.63
C TYR A 262 -7.43 1.13 4.59
N LEU A 263 -6.34 0.98 3.83
CA LEU A 263 -5.38 2.07 3.56
C LEU A 263 -6.01 3.21 2.74
N CYS A 264 -6.93 2.89 1.82
CA CYS A 264 -7.63 3.84 0.97
C CYS A 264 -8.87 4.44 1.64
N ASN A 265 -8.72 5.04 2.83
CA ASN A 265 -9.83 5.65 3.55
C ASN A 265 -9.94 7.17 3.31
N PRO A 266 -10.85 7.66 2.44
CA PRO A 266 -11.01 9.10 2.22
C PRO A 266 -11.74 9.81 3.37
N ALA A 267 -12.37 9.07 4.30
CA ALA A 267 -13.10 9.65 5.43
C ALA A 267 -12.20 10.05 6.61
N ILE A 268 -10.87 9.98 6.43
CA ILE A 268 -9.93 10.37 7.48
C ILE A 268 -10.08 11.87 7.78
N PRO A 269 -10.29 12.25 9.06
CA PRO A 269 -10.43 13.65 9.45
C PRO A 269 -9.22 14.50 9.06
N GLY A 270 -9.49 15.68 8.50
CA GLY A 270 -8.46 16.67 8.19
C GLY A 270 -7.65 16.41 6.91
N LEU A 271 -8.00 15.39 6.11
CA LEU A 271 -7.44 15.25 4.76
C LEU A 271 -7.85 16.40 3.84
N THR A 272 -6.96 16.77 2.92
CA THR A 272 -7.32 17.69 1.84
C THR A 272 -8.32 17.08 0.86
N VAL A 273 -9.12 17.91 0.19
CA VAL A 273 -10.07 17.47 -0.85
C VAL A 273 -9.35 16.68 -1.96
N GLN A 274 -8.13 17.10 -2.32
CA GLN A 274 -7.33 16.40 -3.32
C GLN A 274 -6.93 15.00 -2.84
N ALA A 275 -6.47 14.86 -1.59
CA ALA A 275 -6.14 13.56 -1.01
C ALA A 275 -7.37 12.64 -0.93
N GLN A 276 -8.53 13.19 -0.52
CA GLN A 276 -9.79 12.44 -0.50
C GLN A 276 -10.15 11.90 -1.88
N HIS A 277 -10.01 12.71 -2.94
CA HIS A 277 -10.25 12.27 -4.32
C HIS A 277 -9.27 11.17 -4.78
N VAL A 278 -7.99 11.28 -4.41
CA VAL A 278 -6.98 10.25 -4.72
C VAL A 278 -7.35 8.95 -4.03
N LEU A 279 -7.63 8.96 -2.72
CA LEU A 279 -7.97 7.76 -1.95
C LEU A 279 -9.29 7.15 -2.40
N GLU A 280 -10.32 7.94 -2.69
CA GLU A 280 -11.62 7.45 -3.18
C GLU A 280 -11.48 6.74 -4.53
N ARG A 281 -10.62 7.26 -5.43
CA ARG A 281 -10.35 6.62 -6.71
C ARG A 281 -9.78 5.21 -6.53
N GLU A 282 -8.79 5.06 -5.66
CA GLU A 282 -8.14 3.77 -5.39
C GLU A 282 -9.07 2.84 -4.59
N ARG A 283 -9.83 3.37 -3.62
CA ARG A 283 -10.84 2.62 -2.87
C ARG A 283 -11.88 2.00 -3.79
N ARG A 284 -12.36 2.76 -4.78
CA ARG A 284 -13.30 2.27 -5.79
C ARG A 284 -12.69 1.19 -6.67
N LEU A 285 -11.40 1.34 -7.05
CA LEU A 285 -10.68 0.31 -7.81
C LEU A 285 -10.63 -1.01 -7.03
N TYR A 286 -10.13 -1.00 -5.80
CA TYR A 286 -10.02 -2.22 -4.99
C TYR A 286 -11.38 -2.81 -4.62
N SER A 287 -12.40 -1.98 -4.37
CA SER A 287 -13.77 -2.44 -4.09
C SER A 287 -14.36 -3.18 -5.30
N ASN A 288 -14.18 -2.64 -6.50
CA ASN A 288 -14.65 -3.26 -7.73
C ASN A 288 -13.94 -4.59 -8.00
N ILE A 289 -12.63 -4.66 -7.74
CA ILE A 289 -11.85 -5.90 -7.87
C ILE A 289 -12.36 -6.96 -6.87
N LEU A 290 -12.58 -6.57 -5.62
CA LEU A 290 -13.08 -7.49 -4.59
C LEU A 290 -14.48 -7.99 -4.93
N MET A 291 -15.39 -7.11 -5.36
CA MET A 291 -16.74 -7.50 -5.78
C MET A 291 -16.69 -8.50 -6.94
N GLU A 292 -15.91 -8.22 -7.97
CA GLU A 292 -15.75 -9.11 -9.12
C GLU A 292 -15.15 -10.46 -8.69
N PHE A 293 -14.14 -10.46 -7.82
CA PHE A 293 -13.57 -11.68 -7.24
C PHE A 293 -14.63 -12.49 -6.50
N CYS A 294 -15.43 -11.85 -5.63
CA CYS A 294 -16.47 -12.54 -4.88
C CYS A 294 -17.57 -13.10 -5.79
N LEU A 295 -18.04 -12.35 -6.78
CA LEU A 295 -19.07 -12.78 -7.74
C LEU A 295 -18.64 -13.97 -8.60
N ARG A 296 -17.34 -14.08 -8.92
CA ARG A 296 -16.81 -15.18 -9.74
C ARG A 296 -16.55 -16.46 -8.95
N ASN A 297 -16.15 -16.34 -7.68
CA ASN A 297 -15.65 -17.47 -6.89
C ASN A 297 -16.67 -18.03 -5.89
N TYR A 298 -17.78 -17.33 -5.64
CA TYR A 298 -18.79 -17.75 -4.67
C TYR A 298 -20.20 -17.68 -5.25
N SER A 299 -21.01 -18.69 -4.96
CA SER A 299 -22.43 -18.72 -5.34
C SER A 299 -23.23 -17.55 -4.72
N ASN A 300 -22.84 -17.13 -3.50
CA ASN A 300 -23.38 -15.97 -2.79
C ASN A 300 -22.42 -14.77 -2.83
N GLY A 301 -21.76 -14.53 -3.97
CA GLY A 301 -20.69 -13.54 -4.10
C GLY A 301 -21.02 -12.12 -3.62
N ALA A 302 -22.24 -11.63 -3.83
CA ALA A 302 -22.64 -10.32 -3.33
C ALA A 302 -22.67 -10.25 -1.79
N THR A 303 -23.21 -11.28 -1.13
CA THR A 303 -23.19 -11.40 0.34
C THR A 303 -21.75 -11.52 0.84
N LYS A 304 -20.95 -12.37 0.20
CA LYS A 304 -19.54 -12.55 0.55
C LYS A 304 -18.75 -11.24 0.48
N PHE A 305 -18.98 -10.41 -0.55
CA PHE A 305 -18.38 -9.08 -0.65
C PHE A 305 -18.75 -8.20 0.56
N VAL A 306 -20.03 -8.16 0.91
CA VAL A 306 -20.52 -7.37 2.06
C VAL A 306 -19.87 -7.86 3.36
N ASP A 307 -19.83 -9.17 3.58
CA ASP A 307 -19.24 -9.78 4.76
C ASP A 307 -17.76 -9.42 4.92
N VAL A 308 -16.98 -9.42 3.81
CA VAL A 308 -15.57 -9.03 3.83
C VAL A 308 -15.40 -7.54 4.13
N ILE A 309 -16.19 -6.66 3.51
CA ILE A 309 -16.11 -5.20 3.74
C ILE A 309 -16.48 -4.82 5.17
N GLN A 310 -17.46 -5.50 5.77
CA GLN A 310 -17.87 -5.24 7.15
C GLN A 310 -16.75 -5.48 8.17
N LEU A 311 -15.72 -6.27 7.84
CA LEU A 311 -14.53 -6.43 8.69
C LEU A 311 -13.81 -5.09 8.93
N ILE A 312 -13.92 -4.11 8.03
CA ILE A 312 -13.35 -2.76 8.23
C ILE A 312 -13.91 -2.11 9.50
N GLY A 313 -15.21 -2.26 9.79
CA GLY A 313 -15.80 -1.71 11.01
C GLY A 313 -15.23 -2.34 12.28
N VAL A 314 -14.95 -3.65 12.24
CA VAL A 314 -14.26 -4.35 13.34
C VAL A 314 -12.83 -3.83 13.50
N LEU A 315 -12.11 -3.61 12.40
CA LEU A 315 -10.76 -3.04 12.43
C LEU A 315 -10.75 -1.64 13.04
N GLU A 316 -11.65 -0.76 12.61
CA GLU A 316 -11.72 0.63 13.09
C GLU A 316 -12.02 0.66 14.60
N TRP A 317 -12.97 -0.18 15.03
CA TRP A 317 -13.24 -0.37 16.46
C TRP A 317 -12.01 -0.89 17.20
N GLN A 318 -11.37 -1.94 16.69
CA GLN A 318 -10.20 -2.55 17.31
C GLN A 318 -9.06 -1.54 17.45
N GLN A 319 -8.75 -0.80 16.38
CA GLN A 319 -7.71 0.20 16.37
C GLN A 319 -7.97 1.32 17.38
N LYS A 320 -9.19 1.87 17.41
CA LYS A 320 -9.56 2.93 18.35
C LYS A 320 -9.30 2.51 19.80
N ASN A 321 -9.85 1.35 20.17
CA ASN A 321 -9.66 0.83 21.53
C ASN A 321 -8.19 0.45 21.81
N LEU A 322 -7.42 0.03 20.80
CA LEU A 322 -5.99 -0.25 20.98
C LEU A 322 -5.21 1.04 21.23
N LYS A 323 -5.55 2.15 20.59
CA LYS A 323 -4.97 3.45 20.91
C LYS A 323 -5.30 3.83 22.36
N ASP A 324 -6.56 3.74 22.75
CA ASP A 324 -7.00 4.05 24.12
C ASP A 324 -6.27 3.18 25.17
N LEU A 325 -6.16 1.87 24.91
CA LEU A 325 -5.42 0.95 25.78
C LEU A 325 -3.93 1.30 25.86
N HIS A 326 -3.30 1.63 24.73
CA HIS A 326 -1.89 2.03 24.73
C HIS A 326 -1.69 3.35 25.48
N VAL A 327 -2.58 4.34 25.33
CA VAL A 327 -2.53 5.56 26.13
C VAL A 327 -2.59 5.21 27.62
N LEU A 328 -3.58 4.41 28.05
CA LEU A 328 -3.73 4.01 29.45
C LEU A 328 -2.51 3.27 30.01
N LEU A 329 -1.92 2.34 29.24
CA LEU A 329 -0.79 1.53 29.67
C LEU A 329 0.55 2.27 29.59
N LEU A 330 0.74 3.11 28.56
CA LEU A 330 2.01 3.76 28.28
C LEU A 330 2.12 5.13 28.97
N THR A 331 1.04 5.87 29.21
CA THR A 331 1.12 7.19 29.88
C THR A 331 1.85 7.14 31.23
N PRO A 332 1.56 6.17 32.14
CA PRO A 332 2.30 6.07 33.40
C PRO A 332 3.79 5.74 33.19
N VAL A 333 4.11 4.94 32.17
CA VAL A 333 5.46 4.50 31.84
C VAL A 333 6.28 5.62 31.20
N LEU A 334 5.71 6.31 30.21
CA LEU A 334 6.31 7.43 29.50
C LEU A 334 6.56 8.62 30.43
N SER A 335 5.68 8.87 31.40
CA SER A 335 5.88 9.92 32.41
C SER A 335 7.12 9.72 33.29
N GLN A 336 7.66 8.50 33.35
CA GLN A 336 8.85 8.13 34.13
C GLN A 336 10.12 8.06 33.29
N LEU A 337 10.02 8.25 31.97
CA LEU A 337 11.15 8.20 31.07
C LEU A 337 11.75 9.61 30.88
N PRO A 338 13.09 9.74 30.67
CA PRO A 338 13.70 11.02 30.31
C PRO A 338 13.02 11.61 29.07
N GLY A 339 12.87 12.94 29.00
CA GLY A 339 12.15 13.62 27.91
C GLY A 339 12.65 13.30 26.49
N ASP A 340 13.90 12.85 26.37
CA ASP A 340 14.53 12.47 25.10
C ASP A 340 14.11 11.06 24.63
N PHE A 341 13.40 10.29 25.46
CA PHE A 341 12.99 8.92 25.19
C PHE A 341 11.58 8.87 24.59
N CYS A 342 11.45 9.35 23.36
CA CYS A 342 10.26 9.13 22.55
C CYS A 342 10.63 8.20 21.39
N VAL A 343 10.03 7.00 21.33
CA VAL A 343 9.93 6.29 20.05
C VAL A 343 8.97 7.13 19.21
N SER A 344 9.52 8.11 18.51
CA SER A 344 8.79 9.28 18.00
C SER A 344 7.60 8.89 17.13
N PHE A 345 7.78 7.93 16.22
CA PHE A 345 6.67 7.46 15.38
C PHE A 345 5.59 6.71 16.15
N VAL A 346 5.92 5.99 17.23
CA VAL A 346 4.93 5.30 18.08
C VAL A 346 4.12 6.33 18.84
N HIS A 347 4.80 7.35 19.36
CA HIS A 347 4.12 8.45 20.02
C HIS A 347 3.12 9.11 19.06
N GLU A 348 3.56 9.43 17.84
CA GLU A 348 2.73 10.01 16.79
C GLU A 348 1.57 9.09 16.31
N LEU A 349 1.70 7.76 16.40
CA LEU A 349 0.63 6.84 16.02
C LEU A 349 -0.39 6.59 17.15
N VAL A 350 0.05 6.70 18.40
CA VAL A 350 -0.72 6.35 19.59
C VAL A 350 -1.39 7.57 20.23
N PHE A 351 -0.67 8.69 20.35
CA PHE A 351 -1.12 9.87 21.09
C PHE A 351 -1.61 11.01 20.19
N ASP A 352 -1.25 11.00 18.91
CA ASP A 352 -1.72 11.95 17.89
C ASP A 352 -2.59 11.26 16.82
#